data_AF-A0A4C1T3S7-F1
#
_entry.id   AF-A0A4C1T3S7-F1
#
_cell.length_a   1.000
_cell.length_b   1.000
_cell.length_c   1.000
_cell.angle_alpha   90.00
_cell.angle_beta   90.00
_cell.angle_gamma   90.00
#
_symmetry.space_group_name_H-M   'P 1'
#
loop_
_entity.id
_entity.type
_entity.pdbx_description
1 polymer ?
#
loop_
_entity_poly.entity_id
_entity_poly.type
_entity_poly.pdbx_seq_one_letter_code
_entity_poly.pdbx_strand_id
1 'polypeptide(L)'
;MTTNEFKKNNNDEEHKTTNENKNSNPKLFIDNFDKNAKMKDVCLNKEKTRKFDDLSWKEMNLSQKIKHLTSLITVEPILACYVMPSVLSALATQNLYLEKACRVNLNFDDHICDALTRRDTANYTYQEEEVQKLVASVAGWKTVLQSFLPCIILIFLGAYSDRVGQRKFCMLLPIIGEFLTSVGLIVNTYFFYELPIEVAAITEAIFPALTGGWFTMFMGIFSYIADITTEEQRTLRIGVVNMFYSLGVPIGAALSGILVRKIGLYGVFSLSATLYIMSFIYGYCRIEEVKRPETKVVSNF
;
A
#
# COMPACT_ATOMS: atom_id res chain seq x y z
N MET A 1 -71.24 45.03 12.40
CA MET A 1 -70.78 43.74 11.85
C MET A 1 -70.21 42.94 13.02
N THR A 2 -71.04 42.12 13.68
CA THR A 2 -71.26 40.66 13.42
C THR A 2 -70.09 39.81 13.90
N THR A 3 -70.24 38.71 14.65
CA THR A 3 -71.25 38.16 15.58
C THR A 3 -70.58 36.92 16.21
N ASN A 4 -71.02 36.57 17.41
CA ASN A 4 -70.51 35.53 18.31
C ASN A 4 -70.93 34.08 17.94
N GLU A 5 -70.01 33.13 18.22
CA GLU A 5 -70.11 31.89 19.03
C GLU A 5 -71.17 30.76 18.89
N PHE A 6 -70.64 29.54 19.07
CA PHE A 6 -71.12 28.32 19.79
C PHE A 6 -72.34 27.50 19.30
N LYS A 7 -72.12 26.20 18.96
CA LYS A 7 -72.61 25.00 19.70
C LYS A 7 -72.16 23.64 19.11
N LYS A 8 -72.50 22.58 19.85
CA LYS A 8 -71.86 21.28 20.06
C LYS A 8 -72.79 20.11 19.64
N ASN A 9 -72.19 18.99 19.21
CA ASN A 9 -72.59 17.56 19.35
C ASN A 9 -73.79 16.90 18.62
N ASN A 10 -73.45 15.71 18.08
CA ASN A 10 -74.14 14.39 18.09
C ASN A 10 -75.12 13.96 16.97
N ASN A 11 -74.64 12.94 16.23
CA ASN A 11 -75.20 11.60 16.00
C ASN A 11 -76.37 11.32 15.01
N ASP A 12 -76.22 10.13 14.40
CA ASP A 12 -77.18 9.21 13.74
C ASP A 12 -77.46 9.46 12.23
N GLU A 13 -76.94 8.60 11.35
CA GLU A 13 -77.62 7.46 10.67
C GLU A 13 -78.73 7.93 9.71
N GLU A 14 -78.97 7.46 8.49
CA GLU A 14 -78.50 6.40 7.61
C GLU A 14 -79.15 6.77 6.24
N HIS A 15 -78.44 6.74 5.10
CA HIS A 15 -79.08 6.30 3.84
C HIS A 15 -78.05 5.97 2.74
N LYS A 16 -78.09 4.69 2.34
CA LYS A 16 -77.35 4.00 1.25
C LYS A 16 -77.60 4.68 -0.11
N THR A 17 -76.64 4.79 -1.03
CA THR A 17 -76.20 3.79 -2.05
C THR A 17 -75.20 4.55 -2.97
N THR A 18 -74.05 4.09 -3.47
CA THR A 18 -73.78 2.91 -4.34
C THR A 18 -72.24 2.70 -4.51
N ASN A 19 -71.76 1.45 -4.37
CA ASN A 19 -70.57 0.73 -4.91
C ASN A 19 -69.22 1.44 -5.22
N GLU A 20 -68.15 1.15 -4.46
CA GLU A 20 -67.05 0.16 -4.71
C GLU A 20 -65.81 0.71 -5.47
N ASN A 21 -64.64 0.82 -4.80
CA ASN A 21 -63.57 -0.19 -4.88
C ASN A 21 -62.34 0.10 -3.99
N LYS A 22 -61.77 -0.97 -3.43
CA LYS A 22 -60.58 -1.02 -2.55
C LYS A 22 -59.27 -0.84 -3.33
N ASN A 23 -58.25 -0.21 -2.73
CA ASN A 23 -56.86 -0.65 -2.93
C ASN A 23 -55.91 -0.20 -1.79
N SER A 24 -55.78 -1.02 -0.74
CA SER A 24 -54.68 -0.95 0.23
C SER A 24 -53.53 -1.82 -0.29
N ASN A 25 -52.37 -1.20 -0.51
CA ASN A 25 -51.27 -1.78 -1.29
C ASN A 25 -50.38 -2.72 -0.42
N PRO A 26 -50.36 -4.05 -0.64
CA PRO A 26 -49.67 -5.02 0.22
C PRO A 26 -48.14 -5.11 0.02
N LYS A 27 -47.57 -4.46 -1.00
CA LYS A 27 -46.13 -4.56 -1.33
C LYS A 27 -45.20 -3.88 -0.30
N LEU A 28 -45.62 -2.77 0.30
CA LEU A 28 -44.78 -2.00 1.24
C LEU A 28 -44.55 -2.73 2.59
N PHE A 29 -45.51 -3.55 3.01
CA PHE A 29 -45.39 -4.35 4.24
C PHE A 29 -44.53 -5.60 4.04
N ILE A 30 -44.58 -6.23 2.86
CA ILE A 30 -43.78 -7.42 2.53
C ILE A 30 -42.29 -7.06 2.41
N ASP A 31 -41.95 -5.94 1.76
CA ASP A 31 -40.56 -5.49 1.60
C ASP A 31 -39.86 -5.16 2.93
N ASN A 32 -40.61 -4.64 3.92
CA ASN A 32 -40.08 -4.36 5.26
C ASN A 32 -39.92 -5.63 6.11
N PHE A 33 -40.75 -6.66 5.89
CA PHE A 33 -40.63 -7.94 6.56
C PHE A 33 -39.45 -8.75 6.01
N ASP A 34 -39.25 -8.73 4.68
CA ASP A 34 -38.17 -9.43 3.99
C ASP A 34 -36.79 -8.79 4.28
N LYS A 35 -36.71 -7.45 4.34
CA LYS A 35 -35.50 -6.75 4.82
C LYS A 35 -35.15 -7.08 6.26
N ASN A 36 -36.14 -7.16 7.16
CA ASN A 36 -35.90 -7.51 8.56
C ASN A 36 -35.52 -8.98 8.76
N ALA A 37 -36.08 -9.90 7.97
CA ALA A 37 -35.69 -11.31 7.95
C ALA A 37 -34.26 -11.48 7.44
N LYS A 38 -33.92 -10.85 6.31
CA LYS A 38 -32.57 -10.87 5.72
C LYS A 38 -31.53 -10.23 6.64
N MET A 39 -31.87 -9.14 7.35
CA MET A 39 -30.99 -8.51 8.34
C MET A 39 -30.78 -9.39 9.57
N LYS A 40 -31.83 -10.09 10.04
CA LYS A 40 -31.73 -11.07 11.13
C LYS A 40 -30.86 -12.27 10.74
N ASP A 41 -31.00 -12.79 9.53
CA ASP A 41 -30.20 -13.91 9.03
C ASP A 41 -28.72 -13.53 8.86
N VAL A 42 -28.43 -12.29 8.44
CA VAL A 42 -27.06 -11.75 8.39
C VAL A 42 -26.47 -11.61 9.79
N CYS A 43 -27.22 -11.09 10.77
CA CYS A 43 -26.77 -11.01 12.16
C CYS A 43 -26.60 -12.39 12.81
N LEU A 44 -27.48 -13.36 12.53
CA LEU A 44 -27.38 -14.72 13.06
C LEU A 44 -26.18 -15.47 12.46
N ASN A 45 -25.92 -15.31 11.17
CA ASN A 45 -24.73 -15.86 10.53
C ASN A 45 -23.46 -15.21 11.10
N LYS A 46 -23.46 -13.89 11.31
CA LYS A 46 -22.34 -13.15 11.92
C LYS A 46 -22.03 -13.59 13.35
N GLU A 47 -23.04 -13.88 14.16
CA GLU A 47 -22.87 -14.47 15.50
C GLU A 47 -22.42 -15.94 15.44
N LYS A 48 -22.91 -16.73 14.47
CA LYS A 48 -22.46 -18.11 14.25
C LYS A 48 -21.00 -18.18 13.80
N THR A 49 -20.56 -17.33 12.86
CA THR A 49 -19.16 -17.29 12.39
C THR A 49 -18.23 -16.83 13.52
N ARG A 50 -18.61 -15.79 14.29
CA ARG A 50 -17.84 -15.37 15.48
C ARG A 50 -17.75 -16.46 16.54
N LYS A 51 -18.85 -17.15 16.85
CA LYS A 51 -18.84 -18.25 17.84
C LYS A 51 -18.04 -19.46 17.34
N PHE A 52 -18.10 -19.78 16.05
CA PHE A 52 -17.36 -20.90 15.47
C PHE A 52 -15.84 -20.62 15.44
N ASP A 53 -15.44 -19.39 15.13
CA ASP A 53 -14.03 -18.96 15.17
C ASP A 53 -13.49 -18.89 16.61
N ASP A 54 -14.27 -18.39 17.58
CA ASP A 54 -13.86 -18.31 19.00
C ASP A 54 -13.76 -19.69 19.69
N LEU A 55 -14.63 -20.65 19.33
CA LEU A 55 -14.54 -22.04 19.80
C LEU A 55 -13.28 -22.72 19.24
N SER A 56 -12.99 -22.52 17.95
CA SER A 56 -11.76 -23.03 17.31
C SER A 56 -10.49 -22.41 17.91
N TRP A 57 -10.49 -21.12 18.29
CA TRP A 57 -9.29 -20.43 18.75
C TRP A 57 -8.88 -20.78 20.18
N LYS A 58 -9.84 -20.99 21.10
CA LYS A 58 -9.52 -21.35 22.49
C LYS A 58 -8.99 -22.77 22.64
N GLU A 59 -9.39 -23.68 21.74
CA GLU A 59 -9.02 -25.10 21.79
C GLU A 59 -7.72 -25.43 21.04
N MET A 60 -7.18 -24.51 20.23
CA MET A 60 -5.96 -24.74 19.46
C MET A 60 -4.67 -24.63 20.30
N ASN A 61 -3.76 -25.60 20.11
CA ASN A 61 -2.41 -25.56 20.67
C ASN A 61 -1.61 -24.37 20.10
N LEU A 62 -0.59 -23.89 20.83
CA LEU A 62 0.22 -22.72 20.44
C LEU A 62 0.79 -22.86 19.01
N SER A 63 1.21 -24.07 18.62
CA SER A 63 1.70 -24.35 17.26
C SER A 63 0.60 -24.35 16.20
N GLN A 64 -0.62 -24.75 16.54
CA GLN A 64 -1.79 -24.66 15.65
C GLN A 64 -2.27 -23.22 15.52
N LYS A 65 -2.20 -22.43 16.61
CA LYS A 65 -2.43 -20.98 16.60
C LYS A 65 -1.43 -20.28 15.67
N ILE A 66 -0.14 -20.59 15.77
CA ILE A 66 0.89 -20.03 14.87
C ILE A 66 0.66 -20.49 13.42
N LYS A 67 0.30 -21.77 13.19
CA LYS A 67 0.01 -22.30 11.84
C LYS A 67 -1.25 -21.68 11.23
N HIS A 68 -2.26 -21.41 12.05
CA HIS A 68 -3.50 -20.73 11.66
C HIS A 68 -3.22 -19.24 11.39
N LEU A 69 -2.44 -18.57 12.25
CA LEU A 69 -2.02 -17.18 12.06
C LEU A 69 -1.16 -17.02 10.80
N THR A 70 -0.27 -17.96 10.51
CA THR A 70 0.53 -17.97 9.26
C THR A 70 -0.30 -18.33 8.02
N SER A 71 -1.41 -19.06 8.16
CA SER A 71 -2.37 -19.24 7.06
C SER A 71 -3.17 -17.97 6.76
N LEU A 72 -3.32 -17.10 7.77
CA LEU A 72 -3.94 -15.79 7.61
C LEU A 72 -2.96 -14.81 6.94
N ILE A 73 -1.67 -14.84 7.28
CA ILE A 73 -0.63 -13.98 6.68
C ILE A 73 -0.42 -14.36 5.19
N THR A 74 -0.78 -13.46 4.27
CA THR A 74 -0.72 -13.68 2.82
C THR A 74 0.24 -12.68 2.15
N VAL A 75 -0.11 -11.40 2.17
CA VAL A 75 0.62 -10.31 1.48
C VAL A 75 1.59 -9.55 2.38
N GLU A 76 1.44 -9.69 3.70
CA GLU A 76 2.22 -8.98 4.71
C GLU A 76 3.73 -9.29 4.65
N PRO A 77 4.19 -10.55 4.43
CA PRO A 77 5.62 -10.86 4.34
C PRO A 77 6.26 -10.25 3.10
N ILE A 78 5.53 -10.19 1.99
CA ILE A 78 6.02 -9.59 0.73
C ILE A 78 6.20 -8.09 0.94
N LEU A 79 5.24 -7.44 1.59
CA LEU A 79 5.35 -6.02 1.92
C LEU A 79 6.54 -5.76 2.83
N ALA A 80 6.74 -6.56 3.88
CA ALA A 80 7.91 -6.43 4.75
C ALA A 80 9.23 -6.63 3.98
N CYS A 81 9.30 -7.65 3.12
CA CYS A 81 10.44 -7.94 2.25
C CYS A 81 10.62 -6.93 1.11
N TYR A 82 9.65 -6.04 0.85
CA TYR A 82 9.78 -4.93 -0.09
C TYR A 82 10.23 -3.65 0.63
N VAL A 83 9.58 -3.32 1.74
CA VAL A 83 9.80 -2.06 2.49
C VAL A 83 11.17 -2.06 3.15
N MET A 84 11.58 -3.17 3.79
CA MET A 84 12.86 -3.23 4.48
C MET A 84 14.06 -2.96 3.56
N PRO A 85 14.27 -3.69 2.44
CA PRO A 85 15.38 -3.40 1.53
C PRO A 85 15.25 -2.05 0.83
N SER A 86 14.03 -1.53 0.64
CA SER A 86 13.80 -0.21 0.05
C SER A 86 14.27 0.91 0.96
N VAL A 87 13.90 0.89 2.24
CA VAL A 87 14.37 1.88 3.23
C VAL A 87 15.87 1.74 3.47
N LEU A 88 16.36 0.49 3.53
CA LEU A 88 17.78 0.18 3.64
C LEU A 88 18.58 0.81 2.48
N SER A 89 18.12 0.60 1.24
CA SER A 89 18.75 1.16 0.03
C SER A 89 18.65 2.68 0.01
N ALA A 90 17.49 3.26 0.34
CA ALA A 90 17.26 4.70 0.33
C ALA A 90 18.23 5.47 1.24
N LEU A 91 18.48 4.97 2.45
CA LEU A 91 19.44 5.59 3.37
C LEU A 91 20.89 5.40 2.93
N ALA A 92 21.24 4.26 2.33
CA ALA A 92 22.55 4.07 1.72
C ALA A 92 22.75 5.04 0.55
N THR A 93 21.75 5.23 -0.31
CA THR A 93 21.77 6.18 -1.42
C THR A 93 21.92 7.63 -0.94
N GLN A 94 21.28 8.01 0.16
CA GLN A 94 21.49 9.34 0.76
C GLN A 94 22.96 9.57 1.16
N ASN A 95 23.62 8.57 1.73
CA ASN A 95 25.05 8.65 2.04
C ASN A 95 25.90 8.71 0.76
N LEU A 96 25.56 7.90 -0.25
CA LEU A 96 26.21 7.94 -1.56
C LEU A 96 26.11 9.33 -2.20
N TYR A 97 24.96 10.00 -2.09
CA TYR A 97 24.76 11.35 -2.61
C TYR A 97 25.62 12.38 -1.91
N LEU A 98 25.74 12.33 -0.59
CA LEU A 98 26.62 13.23 0.15
C LEU A 98 28.08 13.04 -0.28
N GLU A 99 28.55 11.78 -0.37
CA GLU A 99 29.93 11.51 -0.77
C GLU A 99 30.22 11.89 -2.22
N LYS A 100 29.30 11.61 -3.16
CA LYS A 100 29.46 11.99 -4.57
C LYS A 100 29.38 13.51 -4.77
N ALA A 101 28.46 14.18 -4.10
CA ALA A 101 28.36 15.64 -4.14
C ALA A 101 29.67 16.31 -3.69
N CYS A 102 30.27 15.80 -2.60
CA CYS A 102 31.50 16.34 -2.05
C CYS A 102 32.74 16.05 -2.92
N ARG A 103 32.95 14.77 -3.30
CA ARG A 103 34.19 14.34 -3.98
C ARG A 103 34.17 14.51 -5.50
N VAL A 104 33.02 14.31 -6.14
CA VAL A 104 32.95 14.24 -7.62
C VAL A 104 32.45 15.55 -8.19
N ASN A 105 31.33 16.08 -7.67
CA ASN A 105 30.71 17.28 -8.23
C ASN A 105 31.40 18.57 -7.76
N LEU A 106 31.67 18.72 -6.47
CA LEU A 106 32.32 19.90 -5.90
C LEU A 106 33.85 19.77 -5.79
N ASN A 107 34.37 18.54 -5.89
CA ASN A 107 35.79 18.24 -5.90
C ASN A 107 36.56 18.84 -4.71
N PHE A 108 35.98 18.73 -3.51
CA PHE A 108 36.64 19.12 -2.26
C PHE A 108 37.70 18.09 -1.84
N ASP A 109 38.66 18.51 -1.02
CA ASP A 109 39.69 17.63 -0.49
C ASP A 109 39.11 16.45 0.31
N ASP A 110 39.72 15.28 0.17
CA ASP A 110 39.23 14.03 0.77
C ASP A 110 39.06 14.12 2.29
N HIS A 111 39.93 14.87 2.98
CA HIS A 111 39.85 15.05 4.44
C HIS A 111 38.61 15.84 4.88
N ILE A 112 38.13 16.76 4.03
CA ILE A 112 36.90 17.53 4.26
C ILE A 112 35.72 16.59 4.11
N CYS A 113 35.65 15.85 3.00
CA CYS A 113 34.56 14.91 2.74
C CYS A 113 34.47 13.80 3.81
N ASP A 114 35.61 13.30 4.30
CA ASP A 114 35.66 12.35 5.43
C ASP A 114 35.09 12.95 6.73
N ALA A 115 35.38 14.23 7.01
CA ALA A 115 34.84 14.93 8.16
C ALA A 115 33.31 15.11 8.05
N LEU A 116 32.80 15.49 6.86
CA LEU A 116 31.36 15.57 6.61
C LEU A 116 30.67 14.21 6.77
N THR A 117 31.24 13.12 6.25
CA THR A 117 30.67 11.77 6.40
C THR A 117 30.62 11.33 7.87
N ARG A 118 31.59 11.75 8.69
CA ARG A 118 31.60 11.51 10.16
C ARG A 118 30.73 12.46 10.96
N ARG A 119 30.08 13.43 10.30
CA ARG A 119 29.32 14.53 10.90
C ARG A 119 30.14 15.41 11.84
N ASP A 120 31.40 15.62 11.51
CA ASP A 120 32.28 16.58 12.18
C ASP A 120 32.36 17.87 11.36
N THR A 121 31.37 18.75 11.53
CA THR A 121 31.14 19.89 10.62
C THR A 121 31.50 21.26 11.21
N ALA A 122 32.00 21.32 12.45
CA ALA A 122 32.24 22.58 13.17
C ALA A 122 33.18 23.55 12.42
N ASN A 123 34.12 23.03 11.62
CA ASN A 123 35.09 23.82 10.85
C ASN A 123 34.79 23.89 9.34
N TYR A 124 33.75 23.21 8.85
CA TYR A 124 33.48 23.03 7.41
C TYR A 124 32.06 23.44 7.02
N THR A 125 31.50 24.45 7.69
CA THR A 125 30.11 24.89 7.50
C THR A 125 29.80 25.33 6.07
N TYR A 126 30.75 26.00 5.40
CA TYR A 126 30.60 26.41 4.00
C TYR A 126 30.50 25.21 3.05
N GLN A 127 31.38 24.22 3.21
CA GLN A 127 31.41 23.02 2.38
C GLN A 127 30.18 22.15 2.63
N GLU A 128 29.75 22.04 3.89
CA GLU A 128 28.49 21.38 4.25
C GLU A 128 27.29 22.02 3.55
N GLU A 129 27.20 23.36 3.58
CA GLU A 129 26.10 24.10 2.95
C GLU A 129 26.05 23.84 1.43
N GLU A 130 27.18 23.91 0.73
CA GLU A 130 27.24 23.68 -0.72
C GLU A 130 26.91 22.24 -1.11
N VAL A 131 27.42 21.24 -0.36
CA VAL A 131 27.08 19.83 -0.55
C VAL A 131 25.57 19.60 -0.34
N GLN A 132 25.02 20.15 0.74
CA GLN A 132 23.59 20.01 1.05
C GLN A 132 22.70 20.71 0.04
N LYS A 133 23.07 21.90 -0.46
CA LYS A 133 22.36 22.59 -1.55
C LYS A 133 22.29 21.72 -2.80
N LEU A 134 23.41 21.11 -3.19
CA LEU A 134 23.44 20.23 -4.36
C LEU A 134 22.57 18.99 -4.17
N VAL A 135 22.73 18.29 -3.03
CA VAL A 135 21.91 17.10 -2.71
C VAL A 135 20.42 17.43 -2.63
N ALA A 136 20.07 18.58 -2.05
CA ALA A 136 18.68 19.04 -1.97
C ALA A 136 18.11 19.38 -3.35
N SER A 137 18.88 20.04 -4.22
CA SER A 137 18.50 20.29 -5.62
C SER A 137 18.23 18.99 -6.35
N VAL A 138 19.14 18.02 -6.21
CA VAL A 138 19.01 16.66 -6.79
C VAL A 138 17.77 15.94 -6.29
N ALA A 139 17.54 15.93 -4.97
CA ALA A 139 16.35 15.34 -4.38
C ALA A 139 15.07 16.01 -4.88
N GLY A 140 15.10 17.33 -5.09
CA GLY A 140 13.97 18.11 -5.60
C GLY A 140 13.48 17.63 -6.96
N TRP A 141 14.34 17.67 -7.99
CA TRP A 141 13.94 17.22 -9.33
C TRP A 141 13.71 15.71 -9.41
N LYS A 142 14.45 14.90 -8.63
CA LYS A 142 14.24 13.45 -8.52
C LYS A 142 12.82 13.11 -8.05
N THR A 143 12.34 13.82 -7.03
CA THR A 143 10.99 13.63 -6.47
C THR A 143 9.90 13.97 -7.48
N VAL A 144 10.11 15.01 -8.29
CA VAL A 144 9.17 15.35 -9.38
C VAL A 144 9.07 14.21 -10.38
N LEU A 145 10.21 13.66 -10.82
CA LEU A 145 10.23 12.51 -11.74
C LEU A 145 9.54 11.27 -11.13
N GLN A 146 9.85 10.96 -9.87
CA GLN A 146 9.28 9.83 -9.14
C GLN A 146 7.80 9.99 -8.79
N SER A 147 7.23 11.19 -8.88
CA SER A 147 5.81 11.42 -8.62
C SER A 147 5.01 11.52 -9.92
N PHE A 148 5.52 12.27 -10.91
CA PHE A 148 4.81 12.56 -12.14
C PHE A 148 4.65 11.32 -13.03
N LEU A 149 5.72 10.55 -13.22
CA LEU A 149 5.71 9.38 -14.11
C LEU A 149 4.81 8.24 -13.55
N PRO A 150 4.92 7.86 -12.27
CA PRO A 150 3.99 6.90 -11.68
C PRO A 150 2.54 7.31 -11.75
N CYS A 151 2.18 8.60 -11.62
CA CYS A 151 0.79 9.04 -11.74
C CYS A 151 0.17 8.63 -13.08
N ILE A 152 0.90 8.77 -14.19
CA ILE A 152 0.44 8.36 -15.51
C ILE A 152 0.28 6.84 -15.56
N ILE A 153 1.30 6.11 -15.12
CA ILE A 153 1.32 4.64 -15.15
C ILE A 153 0.23 4.06 -14.24
N LEU A 154 -0.01 4.63 -13.06
CA LEU A 154 -1.03 4.19 -12.10
C LEU A 154 -2.44 4.29 -12.67
N ILE A 155 -2.74 5.30 -13.49
CA ILE A 155 -4.05 5.41 -14.14
C ILE A 155 -4.28 4.22 -15.08
N PHE A 156 -3.28 3.90 -15.92
CA PHE A 156 -3.37 2.77 -16.84
C PHE A 156 -3.33 1.42 -16.13
N LEU A 157 -2.40 1.26 -15.19
CA LEU A 157 -2.18 0.02 -14.47
C LEU A 157 -3.31 -0.26 -13.49
N GLY A 158 -3.88 0.76 -12.85
CA GLY A 158 -5.08 0.65 -12.02
C GLY A 158 -6.28 0.20 -12.86
N ALA A 159 -6.53 0.87 -14.00
CA ALA A 159 -7.59 0.45 -14.91
C ALA A 159 -7.40 -0.98 -15.46
N TYR A 160 -6.15 -1.37 -15.77
CA TYR A 160 -5.80 -2.74 -16.16
C TYR A 160 -6.06 -3.73 -15.02
N SER A 161 -5.58 -3.42 -13.82
CA SER A 161 -5.75 -4.25 -12.62
C SER A 161 -7.23 -4.50 -12.33
N ASP A 162 -8.06 -3.47 -12.48
CA ASP A 162 -9.50 -3.58 -12.22
C ASP A 162 -10.28 -4.30 -13.32
N ARG A 163 -9.83 -4.23 -14.58
CA ARG A 163 -10.47 -4.94 -15.71
C ARG A 163 -10.07 -6.41 -15.79
N VAL A 164 -8.76 -6.68 -15.74
CA VAL A 164 -8.21 -8.02 -15.95
C VAL A 164 -8.16 -8.82 -14.63
N GLY A 165 -8.19 -8.13 -13.48
CA GLY A 165 -8.17 -8.77 -12.16
C GLY A 165 -6.79 -9.36 -11.78
N GLN A 166 -5.76 -9.13 -12.58
CA GLN A 166 -4.41 -9.66 -12.34
C GLN A 166 -3.65 -8.84 -11.30
N ARG A 167 -4.01 -9.02 -10.03
CA ARG A 167 -3.40 -8.30 -8.89
C ARG A 167 -1.94 -8.71 -8.65
N LYS A 168 -1.59 -9.96 -8.97
CA LYS A 168 -0.23 -10.49 -8.83
C LYS A 168 0.79 -9.72 -9.65
N PHE A 169 0.47 -9.42 -10.91
CA PHE A 169 1.34 -8.63 -11.79
C PHE A 169 1.64 -7.24 -11.20
N CYS A 170 0.63 -6.58 -10.65
CA CYS A 170 0.76 -5.26 -10.05
C CYS A 170 1.69 -5.27 -8.81
N MET A 171 1.74 -6.37 -8.04
CA MET A 171 2.64 -6.49 -6.88
C MET A 171 4.09 -6.86 -7.29
N LEU A 172 4.26 -7.66 -8.33
CA LEU A 172 5.60 -8.10 -8.77
C LEU A 172 6.36 -7.04 -9.58
N LEU A 173 5.65 -6.20 -10.33
CA LEU A 173 6.25 -5.18 -11.19
C LEU A 173 7.13 -4.16 -10.41
N PRO A 174 6.70 -3.59 -9.27
CA PRO A 174 7.53 -2.71 -8.45
C PRO A 174 8.78 -3.39 -7.89
N ILE A 175 8.69 -4.67 -7.51
CA ILE A 175 9.83 -5.44 -6.97
C ILE A 175 10.94 -5.53 -8.02
N ILE A 176 10.57 -5.76 -9.29
CA ILE A 176 11.54 -5.75 -10.41
C ILE A 176 12.18 -4.37 -10.56
N GLY A 177 11.38 -3.30 -10.50
CA GLY A 177 11.90 -1.94 -10.61
C GLY A 177 12.93 -1.60 -9.53
N GLU A 178 12.63 -1.94 -8.28
CA GLU A 178 13.55 -1.71 -7.15
C GLU A 178 14.81 -2.60 -7.20
N PHE A 179 14.68 -3.82 -7.72
CA PHE A 179 15.82 -4.67 -8.01
C PHE A 179 16.75 -4.02 -9.06
N LEU A 180 16.20 -3.53 -10.17
CA LEU A 180 16.96 -2.82 -11.20
C LEU A 180 17.62 -1.55 -10.67
N THR A 181 16.91 -0.79 -9.83
CA THR A 181 17.50 0.35 -9.09
C THR A 181 18.70 -0.08 -8.28
N SER A 182 18.58 -1.16 -7.50
CA SER A 182 19.67 -1.67 -6.66
C SER A 182 20.89 -2.06 -7.50
N VAL A 183 20.68 -2.75 -8.63
CA VAL A 183 21.75 -3.10 -9.57
C VAL A 183 22.38 -1.84 -10.18
N GLY A 184 21.58 -0.85 -10.57
CA GLY A 184 22.08 0.41 -11.10
C GLY A 184 22.90 1.21 -10.08
N LEU A 185 22.50 1.18 -8.80
CA LEU A 185 23.25 1.81 -7.71
C LEU A 185 24.55 1.06 -7.39
N ILE A 186 24.58 -0.26 -7.54
CA ILE A 186 25.83 -1.05 -7.47
C ILE A 186 26.80 -0.58 -8.56
N VAL A 187 26.34 -0.42 -9.80
CA VAL A 187 27.16 0.10 -10.91
C VAL A 187 27.65 1.52 -10.62
N ASN A 188 26.77 2.40 -10.11
CA ASN A 188 27.15 3.76 -9.72
C ASN A 188 28.17 3.82 -8.57
N THR A 189 28.13 2.83 -7.67
CA THR A 189 29.09 2.71 -6.57
C THR A 189 30.42 2.14 -7.06
N TYR A 190 30.40 1.26 -8.07
CA TYR A 190 31.61 0.74 -8.69
C TYR A 190 32.36 1.82 -9.48
N PHE A 191 31.65 2.58 -10.32
CA PHE A 191 32.18 3.75 -11.03
C PHE A 191 31.97 5.02 -10.20
N PHE A 192 32.52 5.03 -8.99
CA PHE A 192 32.25 6.10 -8.03
C PHE A 192 32.75 7.46 -8.52
N TYR A 193 33.98 7.53 -9.04
CA TYR A 193 34.64 8.78 -9.42
C TYR A 193 34.29 9.23 -10.84
N GLU A 194 33.84 8.31 -11.70
CA GLU A 194 33.53 8.58 -13.10
C GLU A 194 32.08 9.06 -13.29
N LEU A 195 31.17 8.67 -12.39
CA LEU A 195 29.74 8.98 -12.50
C LEU A 195 29.33 10.02 -11.46
N PRO A 196 28.81 11.18 -11.88
CA PRO A 196 28.39 12.23 -10.96
C PRO A 196 27.06 11.88 -10.27
N ILE A 197 26.68 12.65 -9.25
CA ILE A 197 25.46 12.42 -8.46
C ILE A 197 24.18 12.36 -9.32
N GLU A 198 24.11 13.13 -10.40
CA GLU A 198 22.95 13.21 -11.28
C GLU A 198 22.63 11.87 -11.94
N VAL A 199 23.66 11.10 -12.34
CA VAL A 199 23.47 9.77 -12.94
C VAL A 199 22.91 8.79 -11.93
N ALA A 200 23.40 8.84 -10.68
CA ALA A 200 22.87 8.01 -9.60
C ALA A 200 21.40 8.37 -9.30
N ALA A 201 21.06 9.66 -9.31
CA ALA A 201 19.69 10.14 -9.10
C ALA A 201 18.73 9.76 -10.23
N ILE A 202 19.17 9.83 -11.50
CA ILE A 202 18.38 9.33 -12.63
C ILE A 202 18.16 7.82 -12.49
N THR A 203 19.21 7.07 -12.15
CA THR A 203 19.15 5.61 -11.97
C THR A 203 18.16 5.22 -10.88
N GLU A 204 18.18 5.95 -9.75
CA GLU A 204 17.25 5.74 -8.64
C GLU A 204 15.81 6.17 -8.98
N ALA A 205 15.62 7.18 -9.83
CA ALA A 205 14.31 7.67 -10.21
C ALA A 205 13.62 6.81 -11.27
N ILE A 206 14.36 6.40 -12.31
CA ILE A 206 13.77 5.94 -13.57
C ILE A 206 13.10 4.57 -13.44
N PHE A 207 13.72 3.60 -12.78
CA PHE A 207 13.14 2.26 -12.67
C PHE A 207 11.87 2.24 -11.81
N PRO A 208 11.83 2.84 -10.60
CA PRO A 208 10.60 2.92 -9.82
C PRO A 208 9.55 3.80 -10.48
N ALA A 209 9.96 4.84 -11.21
CA ALA A 209 9.04 5.67 -11.98
C ALA A 209 8.30 4.86 -13.06
N LEU A 210 9.01 3.98 -13.77
CA LEU A 210 8.45 3.17 -14.86
C LEU A 210 7.64 1.96 -14.35
N THR A 211 7.97 1.42 -13.18
CA THR A 211 7.23 0.31 -12.56
C THR A 211 6.13 0.77 -11.61
N GLY A 212 6.04 2.08 -11.37
CA GLY A 212 5.09 2.73 -10.48
C GLY A 212 5.41 2.62 -8.98
N GLY A 213 6.55 1.99 -8.64
CA GLY A 213 7.17 2.00 -7.31
C GLY A 213 6.23 1.66 -6.15
N TRP A 214 6.39 2.38 -5.04
CA TRP A 214 5.63 2.17 -3.81
C TRP A 214 4.11 2.31 -4.02
N PHE A 215 3.68 3.25 -4.86
CA PHE A 215 2.26 3.48 -5.12
C PHE A 215 1.59 2.28 -5.78
N THR A 216 2.24 1.68 -6.78
CA THR A 216 1.72 0.50 -7.48
C THR A 216 1.71 -0.73 -6.56
N MET A 217 2.73 -0.86 -5.70
CA MET A 217 2.78 -1.92 -4.71
C MET A 217 1.61 -1.85 -3.73
N PHE A 218 1.34 -0.67 -3.16
CA PHE A 218 0.20 -0.46 -2.25
C PHE A 218 -1.15 -0.64 -2.94
N MET A 219 -1.29 -0.15 -4.17
CA MET A 219 -2.48 -0.39 -4.97
C MET A 219 -2.73 -1.90 -5.13
N GLY A 220 -1.71 -2.66 -5.57
CA GLY A 220 -1.82 -4.10 -5.75
C GLY A 220 -2.19 -4.86 -4.47
N ILE A 221 -1.56 -4.49 -3.34
CA ILE A 221 -1.82 -5.10 -2.04
C ILE A 221 -3.24 -4.79 -1.55
N PHE A 222 -3.66 -3.53 -1.55
CA PHE A 222 -4.99 -3.16 -1.06
C PHE A 222 -6.10 -3.74 -1.93
N SER A 223 -5.91 -3.75 -3.25
CA SER A 223 -6.83 -4.41 -4.16
C SER A 223 -6.90 -5.91 -3.92
N TYR A 224 -5.77 -6.58 -3.72
CA TYR A 224 -5.74 -8.01 -3.42
C TYR A 224 -6.43 -8.34 -2.09
N ILE A 225 -6.16 -7.57 -1.03
CA ILE A 225 -6.83 -7.72 0.27
C ILE A 225 -8.33 -7.55 0.11
N ALA A 226 -8.77 -6.54 -0.65
CA ALA A 226 -10.20 -6.31 -0.88
C ALA A 226 -10.88 -7.50 -1.56
N ASP A 227 -10.17 -8.21 -2.44
CA ASP A 227 -10.65 -9.39 -3.18
C ASP A 227 -10.69 -10.67 -2.30
N ILE A 228 -9.75 -10.85 -1.37
CA ILE A 228 -9.67 -12.07 -0.51
C ILE A 228 -10.36 -11.95 0.86
N THR A 229 -10.78 -10.74 1.26
CA THR A 229 -11.39 -10.49 2.57
C THR A 229 -12.87 -10.14 2.48
N THR A 230 -13.62 -10.51 3.53
CA THR A 230 -14.99 -10.05 3.71
C THR A 230 -15.02 -8.61 4.21
N GLU A 231 -16.13 -7.89 3.97
CA GLU A 231 -16.31 -6.49 4.39
C GLU A 231 -16.03 -6.26 5.88
N GLU A 232 -16.31 -7.25 6.73
CA GLU A 232 -16.10 -7.15 8.18
C GLU A 232 -14.63 -7.24 8.59
N GLN A 233 -13.84 -8.02 7.87
CA GLN A 233 -12.43 -8.28 8.19
C GLN A 233 -11.46 -7.39 7.39
N ARG A 234 -11.94 -6.76 6.31
CA ARG A 234 -11.12 -5.92 5.41
C ARG A 234 -10.37 -4.83 6.15
N THR A 235 -11.05 -4.06 7.01
CA THR A 235 -10.43 -2.97 7.78
C THR A 235 -9.33 -3.49 8.71
N LEU A 236 -9.57 -4.62 9.40
CA LEU A 236 -8.57 -5.24 10.28
C LEU A 236 -7.33 -5.67 9.49
N ARG A 237 -7.52 -6.28 8.32
CA ARG A 237 -6.44 -6.75 7.45
C ARG A 237 -5.60 -5.60 6.91
N ILE A 238 -6.23 -4.53 6.46
CA ILE A 238 -5.53 -3.29 6.06
C ILE A 238 -4.75 -2.71 7.24
N GLY A 239 -5.33 -2.72 8.45
CA GLY A 239 -4.64 -2.30 9.67
C GLY A 239 -3.37 -3.12 9.96
N VAL A 240 -3.45 -4.44 9.83
CA VAL A 240 -2.29 -5.34 9.97
C VAL A 240 -1.21 -5.01 8.94
N VAL A 241 -1.59 -4.81 7.67
CA VAL A 241 -0.65 -4.46 6.59
C VAL A 241 0.08 -3.14 6.88
N ASN A 242 -0.66 -2.13 7.35
CA ASN A 242 -0.06 -0.86 7.78
C ASN A 242 0.85 -1.02 9.00
N MET A 243 0.57 -1.95 9.91
CA MET A 243 1.46 -2.27 11.02
C MET A 243 2.79 -2.86 10.52
N PHE A 244 2.76 -3.82 9.60
CA PHE A 244 3.98 -4.39 8.99
C PHE A 244 4.78 -3.34 8.23
N TYR A 245 4.11 -2.46 7.49
CA TYR A 245 4.74 -1.30 6.85
C TYR A 245 5.43 -0.40 7.89
N SER A 246 4.68 0.03 8.91
CA SER A 246 5.16 0.93 9.96
C SER A 246 6.32 0.35 10.77
N LEU A 247 6.35 -0.98 10.99
CA LEU A 247 7.47 -1.67 11.63
C LEU A 247 8.66 -1.88 10.68
N GLY A 248 8.39 -2.11 9.39
CA GLY A 248 9.43 -2.34 8.39
C GLY A 248 10.36 -1.14 8.19
N VAL A 249 9.81 0.08 8.20
CA VAL A 249 10.57 1.32 8.02
C VAL A 249 11.66 1.53 9.10
N PRO A 250 11.35 1.58 10.42
CA PRO A 250 12.36 1.79 11.45
C PRO A 250 13.36 0.63 11.52
N ILE A 251 12.93 -0.62 11.26
CA ILE A 251 13.85 -1.76 11.23
C ILE A 251 14.83 -1.61 10.06
N GLY A 252 14.35 -1.30 8.85
CA GLY A 252 15.19 -1.03 7.69
C GLY A 252 16.15 0.13 7.94
N ALA A 253 15.66 1.20 8.59
CA ALA A 253 16.47 2.36 8.92
C ALA A 253 17.58 2.06 9.94
N ALA A 254 17.24 1.36 11.02
CA ALA A 254 18.18 0.96 12.06
C ALA A 254 19.27 0.02 11.49
N LEU A 255 18.87 -0.94 10.65
CA LEU A 255 19.81 -1.84 9.98
C LEU A 255 20.71 -1.07 9.01
N SER A 256 20.19 -0.10 8.26
CA SER A 256 20.97 0.67 7.30
C SER A 256 22.15 1.39 7.92
N GLY A 257 21.96 2.09 9.04
CA GLY A 257 23.05 2.83 9.68
C GLY A 257 24.19 1.92 10.13
N ILE A 258 23.87 0.71 10.61
CA ILE A 258 24.85 -0.28 11.05
C ILE A 258 25.54 -0.93 9.84
N LEU A 259 24.77 -1.29 8.81
CA LEU A 259 25.28 -1.99 7.64
C LEU A 259 26.20 -1.10 6.80
N VAL A 260 25.83 0.17 6.55
CA VAL A 260 26.69 1.11 5.81
C VAL A 260 28.07 1.23 6.47
N ARG A 261 28.13 1.23 7.81
CA ARG A 261 29.41 1.29 8.56
C ARG A 261 30.21 -0.02 8.54
N LYS A 262 29.55 -1.18 8.47
CA LYS A 262 30.21 -2.50 8.57
C LYS A 262 30.58 -3.11 7.22
N ILE A 263 29.68 -3.05 6.25
CA ILE A 263 29.82 -3.72 4.94
C ILE A 263 29.96 -2.72 3.78
N GLY A 264 29.90 -1.41 4.06
CA GLY A 264 29.99 -0.35 3.06
C GLY A 264 28.76 -0.26 2.16
N LEU A 265 28.72 0.77 1.31
CA LEU A 265 27.61 1.04 0.39
C LEU A 265 27.36 -0.11 -0.59
N TYR A 266 28.43 -0.68 -1.16
CA TYR A 266 28.36 -1.82 -2.08
C TYR A 266 27.69 -3.04 -1.45
N GLY A 267 28.04 -3.35 -0.19
CA GLY A 267 27.45 -4.46 0.55
C GLY A 267 25.96 -4.23 0.82
N VAL A 268 25.57 -3.00 1.15
CA VAL A 268 24.15 -2.67 1.42
C VAL A 268 23.30 -2.83 0.16
N PHE A 269 23.73 -2.27 -0.98
CA PHE A 269 22.97 -2.39 -2.23
C PHE A 269 22.90 -3.84 -2.72
N SER A 270 23.97 -4.62 -2.55
CA SER A 270 23.98 -6.06 -2.86
C SER A 270 23.00 -6.83 -1.98
N LEU A 271 22.96 -6.52 -0.67
CA LEU A 271 22.00 -7.13 0.25
C LEU A 271 20.56 -6.78 -0.14
N SER A 272 20.26 -5.51 -0.43
CA SER A 272 18.94 -5.10 -0.91
C SER A 272 18.54 -5.85 -2.19
N ALA A 273 19.44 -5.99 -3.16
CA ALA A 273 19.20 -6.75 -4.38
C ALA A 273 18.84 -8.22 -4.10
N THR A 274 19.56 -8.88 -3.19
CA THR A 274 19.24 -10.27 -2.80
C THR A 274 17.87 -10.39 -2.11
N LEU A 275 17.51 -9.43 -1.25
CA LEU A 275 16.21 -9.39 -0.59
C LEU A 275 15.07 -9.17 -1.60
N TYR A 276 15.28 -8.35 -2.63
CA TYR A 276 14.30 -8.19 -3.71
C TYR A 276 14.12 -9.46 -4.53
N ILE A 277 15.19 -10.20 -4.83
CA ILE A 277 15.08 -11.51 -5.51
C ILE A 277 14.28 -12.48 -4.63
N MET A 278 14.57 -12.55 -3.34
CA MET A 278 13.82 -13.39 -2.40
C MET A 278 12.34 -12.99 -2.32
N SER A 279 12.06 -11.69 -2.27
CA SER A 279 10.70 -11.14 -2.27
C SER A 279 9.95 -11.49 -3.56
N PHE A 280 10.62 -11.39 -4.71
CA PHE A 280 10.06 -11.75 -6.00
C PHE A 280 9.73 -13.25 -6.06
N ILE A 281 10.64 -14.13 -5.67
CA ILE A 281 10.43 -15.58 -5.65
C ILE A 281 9.28 -15.93 -4.70
N TYR A 282 9.26 -15.36 -3.50
CA TYR A 282 8.19 -15.59 -2.54
C TYR A 282 6.83 -15.12 -3.09
N GLY A 283 6.77 -13.90 -3.63
CA GLY A 283 5.54 -13.36 -4.22
C GLY A 283 5.06 -14.16 -5.42
N TYR A 284 5.98 -14.63 -6.26
CA TYR A 284 5.67 -15.46 -7.41
C TYR A 284 5.12 -16.83 -7.01
N CYS A 285 5.72 -17.49 -6.01
CA CYS A 285 5.27 -18.82 -5.58
C CYS A 285 4.01 -18.78 -4.72
N ARG A 286 3.82 -17.74 -3.89
CA ARG A 286 2.81 -17.74 -2.83
C ARG A 286 1.57 -16.90 -3.10
N ILE A 287 1.66 -15.88 -3.97
CA ILE A 287 0.47 -15.14 -4.42
C ILE A 287 -0.23 -15.98 -5.49
N GLU A 288 -1.41 -16.45 -5.13
CA GLU A 288 -2.36 -17.05 -6.05
C GLU A 288 -3.13 -15.95 -6.77
N GLU A 289 -3.40 -16.16 -8.06
CA GLU A 289 -4.17 -15.20 -8.84
C GLU A 289 -5.66 -15.38 -8.57
N VAL A 290 -6.30 -14.34 -8.04
CA VAL A 290 -7.74 -14.32 -7.79
C VAL A 290 -8.44 -14.13 -9.14
N LYS A 291 -8.83 -15.23 -9.79
CA LYS A 291 -9.60 -15.17 -11.04
C LYS A 291 -10.99 -14.62 -10.75
N ARG A 292 -11.37 -13.50 -11.34
CA ARG A 292 -12.77 -13.04 -11.30
C ARG A 292 -13.63 -13.99 -12.13
N PRO A 293 -14.85 -14.33 -11.67
CA PRO A 293 -15.79 -15.06 -12.51
C PRO A 293 -16.16 -14.18 -13.72
N GLU A 294 -15.98 -14.70 -14.93
CA GLU A 294 -16.38 -14.02 -16.16
C GLU A 294 -17.86 -13.63 -16.06
N THR A 295 -18.15 -12.34 -16.16
CA THR A 295 -19.53 -11.88 -16.31
C THR A 295 -19.96 -12.28 -17.71
N LYS A 296 -20.67 -13.41 -17.85
CA LYS A 296 -21.35 -13.76 -19.09
C LYS A 296 -22.30 -12.63 -19.43
N VAL A 297 -21.92 -11.79 -20.39
CA VAL A 297 -22.80 -10.79 -20.98
C VAL A 297 -23.92 -11.59 -21.64
N VAL A 298 -25.09 -11.63 -21.00
CA VAL A 298 -26.29 -12.17 -21.63
C VAL A 298 -26.68 -11.16 -22.72
N SER A 299 -26.18 -11.39 -23.93
CA SER A 299 -26.62 -10.69 -25.12
C SER A 299 -28.04 -11.14 -25.45
N ASN A 300 -29.03 -10.46 -24.88
CA ASN A 300 -30.40 -10.58 -25.37
C ASN A 300 -30.49 -9.74 -26.66
N PHE A 301 -30.51 -10.45 -27.79
CA PHE A 301 -31.01 -9.95 -29.08
C PHE A 301 -32.54 -9.90 -29.06
#